data_AF-A0A819W011-F1
#
_entry.id   AF-A0A819W011-F1
#
_cell.length_a   1.000
_cell.length_b   1.000
_cell.length_c   1.000
_cell.angle_alpha   90.00
_cell.angle_beta   90.00
_cell.angle_gamma   90.00
#
_symmetry.space_group_name_H-M   'P 1'
#
loop_
_entity.id
_entity.type
_entity.pdbx_description
1 polymer ?
#
loop_
_entity_poly.entity_id
_entity_poly.type
_entity_poly.pdbx_seq_one_letter_code
_entity_poly.pdbx_strand_id
1 'polypeptide(L)'
;MLDELWTKLTPLLTEVCLNLDSETLRYWNTAFNCAMEHEDPRRMYRLVEFIRTLIDNQSSSNTFNETSRWSLIQTLRMFEWRIPSIWCDIYEHAKDLLDHSFKSVREHIAT
;
A
#
# COMPACT_ATOMS: atom_id res chain seq x y z
N MET A 1 -10.00 8.41 21.43
CA MET A 1 -10.00 6.93 21.39
C MET A 1 -9.44 6.41 20.06
N LEU A 2 -10.00 6.80 18.90
CA LEU A 2 -9.43 6.44 17.59
C LEU A 2 -8.01 6.96 17.38
N ASP A 3 -7.72 8.19 17.81
CA ASP A 3 -6.37 8.75 17.65
C ASP A 3 -5.31 7.95 18.41
N GLU A 4 -5.63 7.50 19.63
CA GLU A 4 -4.72 6.69 20.44
C GLU A 4 -4.49 5.30 19.82
N LEU A 5 -5.53 4.69 19.24
CA LEU A 5 -5.40 3.45 18.49
C LEU A 5 -4.43 3.63 17.33
N TRP A 6 -4.60 4.67 16.53
CA TRP A 6 -3.75 4.92 15.35
C TRP A 6 -2.32 5.28 15.73
N THR A 7 -2.10 6.00 16.83
CA THR A 7 -0.74 6.25 17.34
C THR A 7 -0.01 4.97 17.70
N LYS A 8 -0.72 3.94 18.20
CA LYS A 8 -0.14 2.63 18.51
C LYS A 8 -0.06 1.71 17.29
N LEU A 9 -1.04 1.79 16.39
CA LEU A 9 -1.16 0.90 15.23
C LEU A 9 -0.18 1.28 14.11
N THR A 10 0.02 2.57 13.86
CA THR A 10 0.92 3.05 12.79
C THR A 10 2.35 2.50 12.90
N PRO A 11 3.04 2.55 14.07
CA PRO A 11 4.39 1.98 14.17
C PRO A 11 4.39 0.46 13.97
N LEU A 12 3.36 -0.25 14.45
CA LEU A 12 3.22 -1.68 14.26
C LEU A 12 3.05 -2.04 12.77
N LEU A 13 2.16 -1.34 12.06
CA LEU A 13 1.97 -1.55 10.62
C LEU A 13 3.24 -1.19 9.83
N THR A 14 3.98 -0.18 10.26
CA THR A 14 5.26 0.20 9.64
C THR A 14 6.29 -0.93 9.81
N GLU A 15 6.44 -1.46 11.02
CA GLU A 15 7.34 -2.57 11.32
C GLU A 15 6.97 -3.83 10.53
N VAL A 16 5.67 -4.13 10.43
CA VAL A 16 5.15 -5.20 9.59
C VAL A 16 5.58 -5.01 8.14
N CYS A 17 5.35 -3.83 7.55
CA CYS A 17 5.68 -3.56 6.15
C CYS A 17 7.19 -3.63 5.86
N LEU A 18 8.03 -3.34 6.84
CA LEU A 18 9.49 -3.45 6.72
C LEU A 18 10.00 -4.90 6.78
N ASN A 19 9.26 -5.80 7.43
CA ASN A 19 9.66 -7.19 7.67
C ASN A 19 8.80 -8.20 6.89
N LEU A 20 8.18 -7.77 5.78
CA LEU A 20 7.41 -8.68 4.93
C LEU A 20 8.31 -9.72 4.26
N ASP A 21 7.81 -10.94 4.22
CA ASP A 21 8.33 -12.03 3.39
C ASP A 21 7.25 -12.50 2.40
N SER A 22 7.62 -13.40 1.49
CA SER A 22 6.70 -13.89 0.45
C SER A 22 5.50 -14.66 1.01
N GLU A 23 5.61 -15.25 2.20
CA GLU A 23 4.54 -16.05 2.81
C GLU A 23 3.54 -15.14 3.54
N THR A 24 4.04 -14.17 4.27
CA THR A 24 3.29 -13.20 5.08
C THR A 24 2.59 -12.15 4.23
N LEU A 25 3.17 -11.76 3.09
CA LEU A 25 2.59 -10.76 2.18
C LEU A 25 1.14 -11.09 1.81
N ARG A 26 0.85 -12.37 1.51
CA ARG A 26 -0.51 -12.79 1.17
C ARG A 26 -1.49 -12.55 2.32
N TYR A 27 -1.09 -12.85 3.56
CA TYR A 27 -1.96 -12.67 4.72
C TYR A 27 -2.24 -11.20 4.98
N TRP A 28 -1.23 -10.33 4.82
CA TRP A 28 -1.41 -8.89 4.99
C TRP A 28 -2.26 -8.26 3.90
N ASN A 29 -2.11 -8.69 2.64
CA ASN A 29 -3.02 -8.30 1.56
C ASN A 29 -4.47 -8.67 1.87
N THR A 30 -4.72 -9.91 2.31
CA THR A 30 -6.07 -10.33 2.73
C THR A 30 -6.58 -9.50 3.90
N ALA A 31 -5.74 -9.25 4.92
CA ALA A 31 -6.12 -8.46 6.07
C ALA A 31 -6.51 -7.03 5.71
N PHE A 32 -5.75 -6.35 4.85
CA PHE A 32 -6.08 -5.00 4.39
C PHE A 32 -7.34 -4.98 3.53
N ASN A 33 -7.49 -5.92 2.59
CA ASN A 33 -8.70 -6.03 1.78
C ASN A 33 -9.93 -6.23 2.66
N CYS A 34 -9.90 -7.17 3.59
CA CYS A 34 -11.01 -7.42 4.52
C CYS A 34 -11.30 -6.22 5.43
N ALA A 35 -10.27 -5.48 5.86
CA ALA A 35 -10.46 -4.29 6.69
C ALA A 35 -11.12 -3.12 5.93
N MET A 36 -10.95 -3.07 4.61
CA MET A 36 -11.51 -2.01 3.75
C MET A 36 -12.81 -2.41 3.06
N GLU A 37 -13.12 -3.72 3.03
CA GLU A 37 -14.28 -4.26 2.36
C GLU A 37 -15.56 -3.65 2.91
N HIS A 38 -16.41 -3.13 2.02
CA HIS A 38 -17.67 -2.44 2.33
C HIS A 38 -17.59 -1.21 3.25
N GLU A 39 -16.38 -0.71 3.56
CA GLU A 39 -16.21 0.48 4.40
C GLU A 39 -16.19 1.78 3.58
N ASP A 40 -16.47 2.90 4.28
CA ASP A 40 -16.33 4.24 3.71
C ASP A 40 -14.86 4.70 3.84
N PRO A 41 -14.19 5.10 2.74
CA PRO A 41 -12.81 5.56 2.77
C PRO A 41 -12.57 6.75 3.70
N ARG A 42 -13.59 7.59 3.96
CA ARG A 42 -13.50 8.72 4.89
C ARG A 42 -13.36 8.25 6.34
N ARG A 43 -13.93 7.10 6.68
CA ARG A 43 -13.77 6.49 8.02
C ARG A 43 -12.41 5.80 8.15
N MET A 44 -11.93 5.26 7.04
CA MET A 44 -10.66 4.55 6.92
C MET A 44 -9.50 5.43 6.44
N TYR A 45 -9.65 6.77 6.47
CA TYR A 45 -8.69 7.70 5.84
C TYR A 45 -7.27 7.52 6.36
N ARG A 46 -7.08 7.21 7.64
CA ARG A 46 -5.76 6.97 8.23
C ARG A 46 -5.09 5.71 7.67
N LEU A 47 -5.86 4.66 7.38
CA LEU A 47 -5.35 3.46 6.72
C LEU A 47 -5.00 3.75 5.27
N VAL A 48 -5.88 4.47 4.57
CA VAL A 48 -5.67 4.88 3.17
C VAL A 48 -4.41 5.71 3.04
N GLU A 49 -4.23 6.72 3.90
CA GLU A 49 -3.03 7.56 3.93
C GLU A 49 -1.78 6.77 4.32
N PHE A 50 -1.88 5.86 5.30
CA PHE A 50 -0.76 4.98 5.65
C PHE A 50 -0.30 4.17 4.43
N ILE A 51 -1.22 3.54 3.70
CA ILE A 51 -0.86 2.74 2.52
C ILE A 51 -0.33 3.63 1.39
N ARG A 52 -0.88 4.84 1.20
CA ARG A 52 -0.34 5.82 0.26
C ARG A 52 1.13 6.15 0.58
N THR A 53 1.46 6.37 1.86
CA THR A 53 2.84 6.70 2.27
C THR A 53 3.84 5.56 2.04
N LEU A 54 3.39 4.35 1.73
CA LEU A 54 4.29 3.26 1.33
C LEU A 54 4.94 3.52 -0.03
N ILE A 55 4.34 4.36 -0.88
CA ILE A 55 4.89 4.78 -2.18
C ILE A 55 6.16 5.61 -2.00
N ASP A 56 6.17 6.49 -1.00
CA ASP A 56 7.27 7.42 -0.73
C ASP A 56 8.53 6.72 -0.20
N ASN A 57 8.40 5.49 0.31
CA ASN A 57 9.48 4.73 0.92
C ASN A 57 10.35 4.01 -0.13
N GLN A 58 11.12 4.79 -0.89
CA GLN A 58 12.06 4.32 -1.93
C GLN A 58 13.37 3.71 -1.37
N SER A 59 13.49 3.59 -0.05
CA SER A 59 14.77 3.32 0.63
C SER A 59 15.28 1.88 0.56
N SER A 60 14.62 0.97 -0.16
CA SER A 60 15.08 -0.43 -0.25
C SER A 60 15.71 -0.77 -1.60
N SER A 61 16.98 -1.16 -1.57
CA SER A 61 17.70 -1.73 -2.73
C SER A 61 17.20 -3.11 -3.18
N ASN A 62 16.24 -3.70 -2.48
CA ASN A 62 15.70 -5.03 -2.76
C ASN A 62 14.40 -4.94 -3.56
N THR A 63 14.40 -5.50 -4.77
CA THR A 63 13.25 -5.61 -5.67
C THR A 63 12.03 -6.24 -5.01
N PHE A 64 12.22 -7.22 -4.12
CA PHE A 64 11.09 -7.89 -3.44
C PHE A 64 10.31 -6.91 -2.55
N ASN A 65 11.03 -6.05 -1.82
CA ASN A 65 10.40 -5.09 -0.92
C ASN A 65 9.60 -4.06 -1.72
N GLU A 66 10.13 -3.66 -2.88
CA GLU A 66 9.43 -2.76 -3.80
C GLU A 66 8.15 -3.40 -4.36
N THR A 67 8.22 -4.62 -4.89
CA THR A 67 7.03 -5.34 -5.37
C THR A 67 6.00 -5.60 -4.28
N SER A 68 6.44 -5.89 -3.06
CA SER A 68 5.56 -6.12 -1.91
C SER A 68 4.77 -4.87 -1.54
N ARG A 69 5.42 -3.69 -1.56
CA ARG A 69 4.72 -2.41 -1.31
C ARG A 69 3.69 -2.12 -2.38
N TRP A 70 4.05 -2.30 -3.65
CA TRP A 70 3.08 -2.14 -4.75
C TRP A 70 1.89 -3.09 -4.61
N SER A 71 2.13 -4.34 -4.19
CA SER A 71 1.05 -5.28 -3.89
C SER A 71 0.13 -4.79 -2.77
N LEU A 72 0.68 -4.22 -1.69
CA LEU A 72 -0.14 -3.61 -0.64
C LEU A 72 -0.92 -2.39 -1.13
N ILE A 73 -0.32 -1.53 -1.95
CA ILE A 73 -0.99 -0.35 -2.53
C ILE A 73 -2.19 -0.77 -3.38
N GLN A 74 -2.11 -1.90 -4.10
CA GLN A 74 -3.23 -2.42 -4.87
C GLN A 74 -4.46 -2.75 -4.02
N THR A 75 -4.33 -2.98 -2.71
CA THR A 75 -5.49 -3.19 -1.82
C THR A 75 -6.41 -1.98 -1.75
N LEU A 76 -5.93 -0.78 -2.08
CA LEU A 76 -6.75 0.43 -2.18
C LEU A 76 -7.84 0.34 -3.27
N ARG A 77 -7.74 -0.64 -4.18
CA ARG A 77 -8.80 -0.95 -5.15
C ARG A 77 -10.14 -1.24 -4.51
N MET A 78 -10.18 -1.67 -3.25
CA MET A 78 -11.43 -1.87 -2.50
C MET A 78 -12.29 -0.60 -2.42
N PHE A 79 -11.69 0.58 -2.50
CA PHE A 79 -12.40 1.86 -2.51
C PHE A 79 -12.75 2.34 -3.92
N GLU A 80 -12.16 1.76 -4.96
CA GLU A 80 -12.38 2.12 -6.36
C GLU A 80 -12.26 3.64 -6.59
N TRP A 81 -13.21 4.24 -7.32
CA TRP A 81 -13.26 5.67 -7.66
C TRP A 81 -13.49 6.61 -6.46
N ARG A 82 -13.70 6.09 -5.25
CA ARG A 82 -14.07 6.90 -4.07
C ARG A 82 -12.89 7.67 -3.45
N ILE A 83 -11.65 7.41 -3.89
CA ILE A 83 -10.41 8.08 -3.42
C ILE A 83 -9.60 8.68 -4.58
N PRO A 84 -10.17 9.59 -5.38
CA PRO A 84 -9.56 10.04 -6.63
C PRO A 84 -8.21 10.74 -6.45
N SER A 85 -8.04 11.54 -5.39
CA SER A 85 -6.78 12.23 -5.10
C SER A 85 -5.62 11.25 -4.86
N ILE A 86 -5.90 10.15 -4.17
CA ILE A 86 -4.93 9.10 -3.88
C ILE A 86 -4.54 8.37 -5.16
N TRP A 87 -5.50 8.08 -6.03
CA TRP A 87 -5.21 7.46 -7.34
C TRP A 87 -4.39 8.35 -8.26
N CYS A 88 -4.66 9.66 -8.28
CA CYS A 88 -3.84 10.61 -9.03
C CYS A 88 -2.40 10.60 -8.53
N ASP A 89 -2.20 10.62 -7.21
CA ASP A 89 -0.87 10.58 -6.59
C ASP A 89 -0.13 9.27 -6.91
N ILE A 90 -0.81 8.12 -6.77
CA ILE A 90 -0.28 6.81 -7.16
C ILE A 90 0.12 6.80 -8.65
N TYR A 91 -0.71 7.36 -9.52
CA TYR A 91 -0.48 7.38 -10.95
C TYR A 91 0.76 8.21 -11.32
N GLU A 92 0.97 9.38 -10.71
CA GLU A 92 2.16 10.18 -10.96
C GLU A 92 3.43 9.41 -10.58
N HIS A 93 3.45 8.73 -9.43
CA HIS A 93 4.59 7.89 -9.02
C HIS A 93 4.77 6.66 -9.93
N ALA A 94 3.67 6.05 -10.37
CA ALA A 94 3.70 4.87 -11.22
C ALA A 94 4.33 5.16 -12.60
N LYS A 95 4.14 6.36 -13.16
CA LYS A 95 4.70 6.76 -14.46
C LYS A 95 6.22 6.64 -14.50
N ASP A 96 6.88 7.11 -13.45
CA ASP A 96 8.34 7.13 -13.36
C ASP A 96 8.94 5.73 -13.29
N LEU A 97 8.14 4.75 -12.88
CA LEU A 97 8.53 3.34 -12.72
C LEU A 97 8.09 2.46 -13.90
N LEU A 98 7.46 3.02 -14.94
CA LEU A 98 7.11 2.25 -16.14
C LEU A 98 8.33 1.70 -16.88
N ASP A 99 9.46 2.41 -16.82
CA ASP A 99 10.76 1.98 -17.39
C ASP A 99 11.67 1.31 -16.34
N HIS A 100 11.10 0.84 -15.22
CA HIS A 100 11.89 0.21 -14.17
C HIS A 100 12.63 -1.02 -14.69
N SER A 101 13.87 -1.28 -14.26
CA SER A 101 14.70 -2.36 -14.82
C SER A 101 14.14 -3.77 -14.56
N PHE A 102 13.50 -3.96 -13.39
CA PHE A 102 12.93 -5.24 -12.99
C PHE A 102 11.53 -5.45 -13.54
N LYS A 103 11.35 -6.56 -14.28
CA LYS A 103 10.07 -6.97 -14.87
C LYS A 103 8.96 -7.13 -13.81
N SER A 104 9.29 -7.71 -12.66
CA SER A 104 8.32 -7.97 -11.59
C SER A 104 7.68 -6.67 -11.06
N VAL A 105 8.45 -5.59 -10.96
CA VAL A 105 7.95 -4.28 -10.53
C VAL A 105 6.99 -3.71 -11.57
N ARG A 106 7.38 -3.75 -12.86
CA ARG A 106 6.50 -3.28 -13.96
C ARG A 106 5.18 -4.05 -14.02
N GLU A 107 5.20 -5.36 -13.81
CA GLU A 107 3.97 -6.19 -13.79
C GLU A 107 3.02 -5.81 -12.64
N HIS A 108 3.56 -5.51 -11.45
CA HIS A 108 2.74 -5.05 -10.32
C HIS A 108 2.17 -3.66 -10.56
N ILE A 109 2.93 -2.75 -11.16
CA ILE A 109 2.44 -1.40 -11.47
C ILE A 109 1.32 -1.44 -12.54
N ALA A 110 1.45 -2.32 -13.53
CA ALA A 110 0.47 -2.45 -14.61
C ALA A 110 -0.84 -3.11 -14.18
N THR A 111 -0.84 -3.86 -13.06
CA THR A 111 -2.00 -4.61 -12.55
C THR A 111 -2.89 -3.70 -11.75
#